data_AF-A0A9D1M0L2-F1
#
_entry.id   AF-A0A9D1M0L2-F1
#
_cell.length_a   1.000
_cell.length_b   1.000
_cell.length_c   1.000
_cell.angle_alpha   90.00
_cell.angle_beta   90.00
_cell.angle_gamma   90.00
#
_symmetry.space_group_name_H-M   'P 1'
#
loop_
_entity.id
_entity.type
_entity.pdbx_description
1 polymer ?
#
loop_
_entity_poly.entity_id
_entity_poly.type
_entity_poly.pdbx_seq_one_letter_code
_entity_poly.pdbx_strand_id
1 'polypeptide(L)'
;MEIVKYVLMGIYIINCLALIIIAMLQSKEDTGASGAITGSSTNNFYEKNKGRTKEGKLKKWTIRLGILFGILTIALGIIYVF
;
A
#
# COMPACT_ATOMS: atom_id res chain seq x y z
N MET A 1 18.95 15.64 18.89
CA MET A 1 18.90 14.54 17.89
C MET A 1 18.14 13.34 18.42
N GLU A 2 18.37 12.91 19.66
CA GLU A 2 17.68 11.79 20.33
C GLU A 2 16.14 11.88 20.28
N ILE A 3 15.57 13.03 20.70
CA ILE A 3 14.11 13.23 20.72
C ILE A 3 13.49 13.08 19.32
N VAL A 4 14.18 13.62 18.30
CA VAL A 4 13.73 13.52 16.90
C VAL A 4 13.76 12.07 16.42
N LYS A 5 14.78 11.28 16.80
CA LYS A 5 14.87 9.84 16.51
C LYS A 5 13.67 9.09 17.11
N TYR A 6 13.37 9.33 18.39
CA TYR A 6 12.24 8.68 19.05
C TYR A 6 10.88 9.04 18.43
N VAL A 7 10.68 10.32 18.08
CA VAL A 7 9.45 10.76 17.40
C VAL A 7 9.32 10.12 16.02
N LEU A 8 10.38 10.12 15.20
CA LEU A 8 10.37 9.47 13.88
C LEU A 8 10.12 7.97 14.00
N MET A 9 10.74 7.31 14.98
CA MET A 9 10.55 5.88 15.23
C MET A 9 9.10 5.57 15.62
N GLY A 10 8.48 6.40 16.47
CA GLY A 10 7.07 6.29 16.81
C GLY A 10 6.16 6.39 15.57
N ILE A 11 6.39 7.39 14.72
CA ILE A 11 5.63 7.56 13.47
C ILE A 11 5.84 6.37 12.52
N TYR A 12 7.07 5.87 12.41
CA TYR A 12 7.41 4.74 11.56
C TYR A 12 6.69 3.45 11.98
N ILE A 13 6.67 3.16 13.29
CA ILE A 13 5.97 1.99 13.83
C ILE A 13 4.46 2.08 13.55
N ILE A 14 3.85 3.26 13.76
CA ILE A 14 2.43 3.49 13.47
C ILE A 14 2.14 3.27 11.98
N ASN A 15 3.00 3.79 11.10
CA ASN A 15 2.85 3.60 9.65
C ASN A 15 2.93 2.12 9.26
N CYS A 16 3.86 1.38 9.85
CA CYS A 16 4.03 -0.06 9.63
C CYS A 16 2.79 -0.85 10.07
N LEU A 17 2.24 -0.56 11.25
CA LEU A 17 0.99 -1.17 11.73
C LEU A 17 -0.19 -0.84 10.80
N ALA A 18 -0.32 0.41 10.39
CA ALA A 18 -1.37 0.83 9.45
C ALA A 18 -1.25 0.08 8.11
N LEU A 19 -0.02 -0.07 7.58
CA LEU A 19 0.25 -0.83 6.37
C LEU A 19 -0.11 -2.30 6.51
N ILE A 20 0.23 -2.94 7.63
CA ILE A 20 -0.12 -4.35 7.88
C ILE A 20 -1.63 -4.52 7.89
N ILE A 21 -2.36 -3.67 8.62
CA ILE A 21 -3.83 -3.72 8.69
C ILE A 21 -4.42 -3.53 7.29
N ILE A 22 -3.97 -2.52 6.55
CA ILE A 22 -4.50 -2.24 5.21
C ILE A 22 -4.10 -3.34 4.21
N ALA A 23 -2.91 -3.93 4.33
CA ALA A 23 -2.46 -5.07 3.53
C ALA A 23 -3.30 -6.32 3.80
N MET A 24 -3.61 -6.60 5.06
CA MET A 24 -4.52 -7.69 5.44
C MET A 24 -5.94 -7.43 4.92
N LEU A 25 -6.42 -6.19 4.97
CA LEU A 25 -7.71 -5.78 4.40
C LEU A 25 -7.74 -5.80 2.86
N GLN A 26 -6.58 -5.85 2.20
CA GLN A 26 -6.47 -6.04 0.75
C GLN A 26 -6.47 -7.52 0.31
N SER A 27 -6.85 -8.44 1.20
CA SER A 27 -6.91 -9.87 0.85
C SER A 27 -7.89 -10.10 -0.31
N LYS A 28 -7.33 -10.73 -1.38
CA LYS A 28 -8.00 -11.30 -2.55
C LYS A 28 -8.58 -10.32 -3.56
N GLU A 29 -7.73 -9.92 -4.50
CA GLU A 29 -8.11 -10.09 -5.90
C GLU A 29 -7.24 -11.19 -6.50
N ASP A 30 -7.65 -12.45 -6.28
CA ASP A 30 -7.27 -13.56 -7.14
C ASP A 30 -7.90 -13.33 -8.53
N THR A 31 -7.40 -12.33 -9.26
CA THR A 31 -7.56 -12.22 -10.72
C THR A 31 -6.26 -12.70 -11.39
N GLY A 32 -5.54 -13.63 -10.74
CA GLY A 32 -4.14 -13.93 -11.04
C GLY A 32 -3.87 -15.00 -12.10
N ALA A 33 -4.90 -15.71 -12.58
CA ALA A 33 -4.70 -16.72 -13.64
C ALA A 33 -5.87 -16.79 -14.63
N SER A 34 -7.12 -16.77 -14.13
CA SER A 34 -8.30 -16.91 -14.99
C SER A 34 -8.62 -15.67 -15.83
N GLY A 35 -8.12 -14.48 -15.45
CA GLY A 35 -8.31 -13.24 -16.20
C GLY A 35 -7.33 -13.03 -17.37
N ALA A 36 -6.15 -13.66 -17.31
CA ALA A 36 -5.16 -13.60 -18.39
C ALA A 36 -5.45 -14.63 -19.51
N ILE A 37 -6.13 -15.74 -19.16
CA ILE A 37 -6.43 -16.84 -20.08
C ILE A 37 -7.75 -16.60 -20.86
N THR A 38 -8.68 -15.80 -20.33
CA THR A 38 -10.00 -15.55 -20.94
C THR A 38 -10.04 -14.39 -21.94
N GLY A 39 -8.89 -13.97 -22.47
CA GLY A 39 -8.69 -13.06 -23.60
C GLY A 39 -9.87 -12.16 -23.98
N SER A 40 -9.83 -10.89 -23.59
CA SER A 40 -10.52 -9.77 -24.25
C SER A 40 -11.80 -10.11 -24.98
N SER A 41 -12.85 -10.59 -24.29
CA SER A 41 -14.15 -10.81 -24.94
C SER A 41 -15.29 -10.77 -23.94
N THR A 42 -15.37 -9.68 -23.17
CA THR A 42 -16.64 -9.01 -22.84
C THR A 42 -16.26 -7.65 -22.28
N ASN A 43 -16.67 -6.59 -22.95
CA ASN A 43 -16.65 -5.21 -22.46
C ASN A 43 -17.49 -5.10 -21.18
N ASN A 44 -16.99 -5.64 -20.06
CA ASN A 44 -17.77 -5.77 -18.86
C ASN A 44 -17.69 -4.44 -18.10
N PHE A 45 -18.84 -3.80 -17.89
CA PHE A 45 -19.02 -2.52 -17.17
C PHE A 45 -18.27 -2.45 -15.82
N TYR A 46 -17.91 -3.60 -15.26
CA TYR A 46 -17.09 -3.79 -14.07
C TYR A 46 -15.66 -3.23 -14.18
N GLU A 47 -14.96 -3.38 -15.32
CA GLU A 47 -13.59 -2.84 -15.46
C GLU A 47 -13.58 -1.30 -15.54
N LYS A 48 -14.56 -0.72 -16.24
CA LYS A 48 -14.68 0.74 -16.40
C LYS A 48 -14.97 1.46 -15.07
N ASN A 49 -15.54 0.77 -14.08
CA ASN A 49 -15.82 1.30 -12.75
C ASN A 49 -14.94 0.74 -11.62
N LYS A 50 -13.94 -0.09 -11.93
CA LYS A 50 -13.04 -0.73 -10.94
C LYS A 50 -12.19 0.27 -10.15
N GLY A 51 -12.02 1.49 -10.66
CA GLY A 51 -11.41 2.61 -9.93
C GLY A 51 -12.34 3.31 -8.92
N ARG A 52 -13.66 3.09 -9.00
CA ARG A 52 -14.68 3.66 -8.10
C ARG A 52 -15.11 2.70 -6.99
N THR A 53 -14.82 1.40 -7.11
CA THR A 53 -15.07 0.41 -6.07
C THR A 53 -14.16 0.63 -4.86
N LYS A 54 -14.65 0.25 -3.67
CA LYS A 54 -13.95 0.45 -2.40
C LYS A 54 -12.57 -0.23 -2.40
N GLU A 55 -12.45 -1.35 -3.11
CA GLU A 55 -11.21 -2.11 -3.31
C GLU A 55 -10.16 -1.34 -4.13
N GLY A 56 -10.55 -0.73 -5.27
CA GLY A 56 -9.66 0.09 -6.07
C GLY A 56 -9.15 1.34 -5.35
N LYS A 57 -9.95 1.88 -4.42
CA LYS A 57 -9.51 2.98 -3.53
C LYS A 57 -8.53 2.48 -2.48
N LEU A 58 -8.82 1.36 -1.80
CA LEU A 58 -7.93 0.78 -0.79
C LEU A 58 -6.55 0.45 -1.38
N LYS A 59 -6.49 -0.16 -2.56
CA LYS A 59 -5.22 -0.45 -3.26
C LYS A 59 -4.39 0.80 -3.53
N LYS A 60 -5.03 1.90 -3.97
CA LYS A 60 -4.34 3.19 -4.20
C LYS A 60 -3.82 3.80 -2.90
N TRP A 61 -4.55 3.65 -1.79
CA TRP A 61 -4.11 4.12 -0.48
C TRP A 61 -2.89 3.36 0.02
N THR A 62 -2.87 2.04 -0.15
CA THR A 62 -1.73 1.19 0.21
C THR A 62 -0.48 1.57 -0.56
N ILE A 63 -0.60 1.82 -1.86
CA ILE A 63 0.55 2.25 -2.67
C ILE A 63 1.13 3.55 -2.12
N ARG A 64 0.29 4.54 -1.77
CA ARG A 64 0.76 5.80 -1.18
C ARG A 64 1.42 5.58 0.18
N LEU A 65 0.83 4.74 1.04
CA LEU A 65 1.41 4.41 2.35
C LEU A 65 2.73 3.65 2.21
N GLY A 66 2.86 2.75 1.24
CA GLY A 66 4.09 2.01 0.96
C GLY A 66 5.22 2.93 0.49
N ILE A 67 4.91 3.92 -0.36
CA ILE A 67 5.87 4.95 -0.75
C ILE A 67 6.31 5.77 0.48
N LEU A 68 5.36 6.19 1.31
CA LEU A 68 5.66 6.93 2.54
C LEU A 68 6.53 6.11 3.51
N PHE A 69 6.25 4.82 3.65
CA PHE A 69 7.07 3.90 4.43
C PHE A 69 8.50 3.82 3.90
N GLY A 70 8.69 3.64 2.59
CA GLY A 70 10.02 3.60 1.98
C GLY A 70 10.82 4.89 2.21
N ILE A 71 10.19 6.06 2.09
CA ILE A 71 10.83 7.36 2.37
C ILE A 71 11.23 7.45 3.84
N LEU A 72 10.34 7.04 4.76
CA LEU A 72 10.64 7.05 6.20
C LEU A 72 11.77 6.08 6.54
N THR A 73 11.84 4.89 5.93
CA THR A 73 12.93 3.94 6.12
C THR A 73 14.27 4.54 5.74
N ILE A 74 14.36 5.21 4.58
CA ILE A 74 15.60 5.86 4.12
C ILE A 74 15.97 7.02 5.05
N ALA A 75 15.00 7.86 5.43
CA ALA A 75 15.24 8.99 6.32
C ALA A 75 15.71 8.54 7.71
N LEU A 76 15.07 7.53 8.31
CA LEU A 76 15.53 6.94 9.57
C LEU A 76 16.92 6.32 9.41
N GLY A 77 17.18 5.58 8.33
CA GLY A 77 18.49 4.98 8.08
C GLY A 77 19.61 6.02 8.07
N ILE A 78 19.42 7.13 7.36
CA ILE A 78 20.40 8.23 7.33
C ILE A 78 20.55 8.86 8.72
N ILE A 79 19.46 9.16 9.42
CA ILE A 79 19.49 9.79 10.74
C ILE A 79 20.10 8.88 11.83
N TYR A 80 20.00 7.56 11.69
CA TYR A 80 20.55 6.61 12.65
C TYR A 80 22.01 6.25 12.38
N VAL A 81 22.41 6.23 11.10
CA VAL A 81 23.78 5.93 10.65
C VAL A 81 24.71 7.13 10.83
N PHE A 82 24.22 8.36 10.63
CA PHE A 82 24.95 9.60 10.85
C PHE A 82 24.59 10.24 12.21
#